data_AF-A0A2M8PMI6-F1
#
_entry.id   AF-A0A2M8PMI6-F1
#
_cell.length_a   1.000
_cell.length_b   1.000
_cell.length_c   1.000
_cell.angle_alpha   90.00
_cell.angle_beta   90.00
_cell.angle_gamma   90.00
#
_symmetry.space_group_name_H-M   'P 1'
#
loop_
_entity.id
_entity.type
_entity.pdbx_description
1 polymer ?
#
loop_
_entity_poly.entity_id
_entity_poly.type
_entity_poly.pdbx_seq_one_letter_code
_entity_poly.pdbx_strand_id
1 'polypeptide(L)' 'MIKVVIIEDETMLRDFVVEALSEYSDCKIMGTHGDGIQAWEGCLEHKPDFVILDVNLPSLNGIEILHRIKQKLPDT' A
#
# COMPACT_ATOMS: atom_id res chain seq x y z
N MET A 1 -6.82 -15.15 -3.84
CA MET A 1 -6.48 -14.36 -2.64
C MET A 1 -5.69 -13.18 -3.13
N ILE A 2 -6.30 -12.00 -3.07
CA ILE A 2 -5.79 -10.71 -3.55
C ILE A 2 -4.88 -10.14 -2.45
N LYS A 3 -3.61 -9.91 -2.76
CA LYS A 3 -2.63 -9.32 -1.84
C LYS A 3 -2.74 -7.81 -1.89
N VAL A 4 -2.98 -7.19 -0.74
CA VAL A 4 -3.16 -5.73 -0.62
C VAL A 4 -2.07 -5.14 0.24
N VAL A 5 -1.53 -3.98 -0.16
CA VAL A 5 -0.72 -3.12 0.71
C VAL A 5 -1.43 -1.78 0.87
N ILE A 6 -1.46 -1.26 2.11
CA ILE A 6 -2.11 0.01 2.44
C ILE A 6 -1.03 1.02 2.84
N ILE A 7 -1.02 2.19 2.21
CA ILE A 7 -0.02 3.23 2.38
C ILE A 7 -0.74 4.54 2.69
N GLU A 8 -0.69 4.94 3.96
CA GLU A 8 -1.46 6.05 4.53
C GLU A 8 -0.72 6.53 5.79
N ASP A 9 -0.38 7.81 5.91
CA ASP A 9 0.38 8.33 7.06
C ASP A 9 -0.53 8.64 8.26
N GLU A 10 -1.80 8.94 8.03
CA GLU A 10 -2.78 9.13 9.09
C GLU A 10 -3.24 7.78 9.67
N THR A 11 -2.78 7.47 10.89
CA THR A 11 -3.01 6.14 11.51
C THR A 11 -4.50 5.80 11.66
N MET A 12 -5.35 6.77 12.02
CA MET A 12 -6.78 6.56 12.15
C MET A 12 -7.44 6.14 10.84
N LEU A 13 -7.08 6.79 9.73
CA LEU A 13 -7.61 6.46 8.41
C LEU A 13 -7.07 5.11 7.92
N ARG A 14 -5.79 4.83 8.18
CA ARG A 14 -5.17 3.54 7.84
C ARG A 14 -5.88 2.38 8.55
N ASP A 15 -6.14 2.51 9.85
CA ASP A 15 -6.81 1.48 10.65
C ASP A 15 -8.26 1.26 10.18
N PHE A 16 -8.97 2.35 9.84
CA PHE A 16 -10.31 2.27 9.25
C PHE A 16 -10.32 1.47 7.94
N VAL A 17 -9.34 1.69 7.05
CA VAL A 17 -9.23 0.94 5.79
C VAL A 17 -8.89 -0.53 6.03
N VAL A 18 -8.02 -0.82 7.01
CA VAL A 18 -7.70 -2.20 7.42
C VAL A 18 -8.96 -2.93 7.90
N GLU A 19 -9.75 -2.30 8.77
CA GLU A 19 -10.99 -2.87 9.29
C GLU A 19 -11.99 -3.13 8.17
N ALA A 20 -12.21 -2.14 7.28
CA ALA A 20 -13.11 -2.28 6.14
C ALA A 20 -12.70 -3.43 5.19
N LEU A 21 -11.39 -3.64 4.97
CA LEU A 21 -10.90 -4.73 4.12
C LEU A 21 -10.89 -6.10 4.82
N SER A 22 -10.90 -6.13 6.15
CA SER A 22 -10.89 -7.38 6.93
C SER A 22 -12.16 -8.23 6.76
N GLU A 23 -13.26 -7.61 6.32
CA GLU A 23 -14.53 -8.29 6.02
C GLU A 23 -14.46 -9.15 4.74
N TYR A 24 -13.45 -8.94 3.89
CA TYR A 24 -13.31 -9.61 2.60
C TYR A 24 -12.35 -10.80 2.71
N SER A 25 -12.91 -12.02 2.76
CA SER A 25 -12.13 -13.26 2.90
C SER A 25 -11.17 -13.57 1.74
N ASP A 26 -11.37 -12.94 0.58
CA ASP A 26 -10.52 -13.05 -0.60
C ASP A 26 -9.37 -12.03 -0.61
N CYS A 27 -9.37 -11.05 0.31
CA CYS A 27 -8.30 -10.07 0.48
C CYS A 27 -7.35 -10.47 1.62
N LYS A 28 -6.06 -10.27 1.39
CA LYS A 28 -5.02 -10.44 2.41
C LYS A 28 -4.15 -9.20 2.45
N ILE A 29 -4.23 -8.48 3.58
CA ILE A 29 -3.36 -7.33 3.84
C ILE A 29 -1.96 -7.86 4.14
N MET A 30 -1.02 -7.53 3.27
CA MET A 30 0.38 -7.95 3.36
C MET A 30 1.21 -7.02 4.23
N GLY A 31 0.84 -5.74 4.27
CA GLY A 31 1.51 -4.72 5.05
C GLY A 31 0.77 -3.39 5.06
N THR A 32 1.05 -2.58 6.07
CA THR A 32 0.53 -1.23 6.24
C THR A 32 1.69 -0.28 6.53
N HIS A 33 1.79 0.84 5.81
CA HIS A 33 2.91 1.76 5.92
C HIS A 33 2.42 3.21 6.00
N GLY A 34 3.08 4.03 6.81
CA GLY A 34 2.82 5.48 6.88
C GLY A 34 3.98 6.34 6.38
N ASP A 35 5.04 5.72 5.86
CA ASP A 35 6.20 6.39 5.28
C ASP A 35 6.46 5.83 3.88
N GLY A 36 6.72 6.70 2.93
CA GLY A 36 6.82 6.33 1.53
C GLY A 36 8.02 5.45 1.18
N ILE A 37 9.14 5.54 1.91
CA ILE A 37 10.30 4.68 1.68
C ILE A 37 9.98 3.26 2.16
N GLN A 38 9.46 3.12 3.37
CA GLN A 38 9.04 1.83 3.91
C GLN A 38 7.95 1.18 3.04
N ALA A 39 7.02 2.00 2.56
CA ALA A 39 5.95 1.57 1.67
C ALA A 39 6.50 1.01 0.34
N TRP A 40 7.50 1.68 -0.24
CA TRP A 40 8.15 1.22 -1.46
C TRP A 40 8.88 -0.12 -1.25
N GLU A 41 9.60 -0.28 -0.14
CA GLU A 41 10.26 -1.54 0.21
C GLU A 41 9.25 -2.68 0.42
N GLY A 42 8.16 -2.42 1.14
CA GLY A 42 7.07 -3.37 1.34
C GLY A 42 6.39 -3.79 0.03
N CYS A 43 6.21 -2.87 -0.92
CA CYS A 43 5.68 -3.19 -2.25
C CYS A 43 6.62 -4.13 -3.02
N LEU A 44 7.94 -3.90 -2.97
CA LEU A 44 8.92 -4.77 -3.63
C LEU A 44 8.98 -6.17 -3.00
N GLU A 45 8.86 -6.25 -1.68
CA GLU A 45 8.84 -7.51 -0.94
C GLU A 45 7.58 -8.32 -1.23
N HIS A 46 6.41 -7.71 -1.07
CA HIS A 46 5.13 -8.41 -1.10
C HIS A 46 4.55 -8.57 -2.50
N LYS A 47 4.98 -7.74 -3.46
CA LYS A 47 4.47 -7.68 -4.85
C LYS A 47 2.93 -7.76 -4.85
N PRO A 48 2.24 -6.75 -4.27
CA PRO A 48 0.80 -6.80 -4.09
C PRO A 48 0.06 -6.82 -5.44
N ASP A 49 -1.17 -7.30 -5.43
CA ASP A 49 -2.08 -7.27 -6.59
C ASP A 49 -2.92 -5.97 -6.60
N PHE A 50 -2.93 -5.24 -5.48
CA PHE A 50 -3.63 -3.98 -5.30
C PHE A 50 -2.96 -3.14 -4.20
N VAL A 51 -2.90 -1.82 -4.41
CA VAL A 51 -2.31 -0.88 -3.45
C VAL A 51 -3.28 0.26 -3.19
N ILE A 52 -3.54 0.54 -1.91
CA ILE A 52 -4.19 1.77 -1.47
C ILE A 52 -3.08 2.74 -1.12
N LEU A 53 -3.04 3.90 -1.76
CA LEU A 53 -1.91 4.82 -1.70
C LEU A 53 -2.38 6.25 -1.50
N ASP A 54 -2.02 6.84 -0.38
CA ASP A 54 -2.09 8.28 -0.19
C ASP A 54 -1.01 9.00 -1.03
N VAL A 55 -1.33 10.22 -1.44
CA VAL A 55 -0.45 11.10 -2.22
C VAL A 55 0.57 11.78 -1.32
N ASN A 56 0.18 12.21 -0.12
CA ASN A 56 0.97 13.08 0.74
C ASN A 56 1.71 12.31 1.82
N LEU A 57 2.70 11.53 1.40
CA LEU A 57 3.49 10.71 2.32
C LEU A 57 4.81 11.39 2.74
N PRO A 58 5.25 11.15 3.99
CA PRO A 58 6.63 11.42 4.41
C PRO A 58 7.66 10.66 3.56
N SER A 59 8.86 11.24 3.44
CA SER A 59 10.07 10.69 2.80
C SER A 59 10.00 10.42 1.28
N LEU A 60 8.93 9.83 0.77
CA LEU A 60 8.71 9.56 -0.64
C LEU A 60 7.23 9.78 -0.99
N ASN A 61 6.96 10.72 -1.89
CA ASN A 61 5.60 11.07 -2.27
C ASN A 61 4.87 9.92 -2.99
N GLY A 62 3.56 9.79 -2.80
CA GLY A 62 2.75 8.72 -3.41
C GLY A 62 2.77 8.72 -4.94
N ILE A 63 2.87 9.89 -5.60
CA ILE A 63 2.97 9.96 -7.06
C ILE A 63 4.27 9.32 -7.58
N GLU A 64 5.35 9.48 -6.83
CA GLU A 64 6.64 8.86 -7.15
C GLU A 64 6.59 7.35 -6.93
N ILE A 65 5.96 6.90 -5.83
CA ILE A 65 5.70 5.47 -5.57
C ILE A 65 4.88 4.85 -6.71
N LEU A 66 3.79 5.51 -7.12
CA LEU A 66 2.92 5.05 -8.22
C LEU A 66 3.72 4.86 -9.52
N HIS A 67 4.61 5.80 -9.86
CA HIS A 67 5.47 5.67 -11.04
C HIS A 67 6.42 4.48 -10.92
N ARG A 68 7.01 4.26 -9.75
CA ARG A 68 7.91 3.13 -9.51
C ARG A 68 7.18 1.79 -9.59
N ILE A 69 5.98 1.69 -9.02
CA ILE A 69 5.11 0.52 -9.13
C ILE A 69 4.82 0.22 -10.60
N LYS A 70 4.32 1.19 -11.38
CA LYS A 70 4.06 0.98 -12.81
C LYS A 70 5.28 0.50 -13.62
N GLN A 71 6.48 0.88 -13.22
CA GLN A 71 7.71 0.48 -13.90
C GLN A 71 8.28 -0.87 -13.45
N LYS A 72 8.14 -1.22 -12.16
CA LYS A 72 8.81 -2.39 -11.55
C LYS A 72 7.86 -3.53 -11.20
N LEU A 73 6.59 -3.21 -11.00
CA LEU A 73 5.50 -4.09 -10.62
C LEU A 73 4.29 -3.79 -11.55
N PRO A 74 4.39 -4.04 -12.87
CA PRO A 74 3.39 -3.62 -13.85
C PRO A 74 2.04 -4.35 -13.71
N ASP A 75 2.00 -5.45 -12.95
CA ASP A 75 0.81 -6.26 -12.68
C ASP A 75 0.13 -5.90 -11.34
N THR A 76 0.67 -4.90 -10.62
CA THR A 76 0.09 -4.33 -9.39
C THR A 76 -0.91 -3.21 -9.70
#